data_AF-A0A2T0QCZ8-F1
#
_entry.id   AF-A0A2T0QCZ8-F1
#
_cell.length_a   1.000
_cell.length_b   1.000
_cell.length_c   1.000
_cell.angle_alpha   90.00
_cell.angle_beta   90.00
_cell.angle_gamma   90.00
#
_symmetry.space_group_name_H-M   'P 1'
#
loop_
_entity.id
_entity.type
_entity.pdbx_description
1 polymer ?
#
loop_
_entity_poly.entity_id
_entity_poly.type
_entity_poly.pdbx_seq_one_letter_code
_entity_poly.pdbx_strand_id
1 'polypeptide(L)'
;MSSDTRGARETGTPTVPDDLAAQARRLRDEGMSRPAIQRALGLTAWQLTKLFDREKPIESLRTQAKDAARETARALRLQGASYNEIREHVQVSKSTLSLWLRDLPTEALDPDKVAPRRARAAERQQAGRRETFRKKRVPLDQEIEDAAAEIGPLSDREILIAGAIAYWCEGAKARPKNSVTVHFSNNDPGLIALFLRFLSVCDISADRIGFRLQIHKDAQLERAYSFWSDAVGVSHADFLPTTFKTGNPETRRKNVGTGYTGCMSVRVLRSSELYRKIEGSAKGVMGAIPDEWRHESDLLYPDRADVKGWWYGRAARLLARRRQRLAAARSIGDLNEREIRIAGAIAYWCEGAKSKPWRRSHQMVFANSDPDMIIFFLRFLEMCGIDRDQIVVCISIHESADVPAAEKFWAEITGLPRSSFQKAAIKRHAPRTDWSGGGPGYHGCLFLRVRRGAALYRRIEGWARGVMQASRGASAPVGGLVPVDETVEPVGSESRAPTTMDAQ
;
A
#
# COMPACT_ATOMS: atom_id res chain seq x y z
N MET A 1 -48.46 -25.99 -20.30
CA MET A 1 -49.79 -25.56 -19.85
C MET A 1 -49.90 -25.87 -18.36
N SER A 2 -49.57 -24.89 -17.51
CA SER A 2 -49.88 -24.89 -16.08
C SER A 2 -49.61 -23.48 -15.54
N SER A 3 -50.67 -22.76 -15.17
CA SER A 3 -50.69 -21.48 -14.46
C SER A 3 -52.10 -21.39 -13.87
N ASP A 4 -52.36 -21.82 -12.64
CA ASP A 4 -52.00 -21.21 -11.34
C ASP A 4 -52.36 -19.72 -11.24
N THR A 5 -53.57 -19.46 -10.74
CA THR A 5 -54.05 -18.15 -10.29
C THR A 5 -54.69 -18.31 -8.91
N ARG A 6 -53.86 -18.28 -7.86
CA ARG A 6 -54.31 -17.94 -6.50
C ARG A 6 -54.34 -16.42 -6.36
N GLY A 7 -55.54 -15.86 -6.26
CA GLY A 7 -55.79 -14.46 -5.97
C GLY A 7 -55.20 -14.03 -4.63
N ALA A 8 -54.56 -12.87 -4.64
CA ALA A 8 -53.93 -12.21 -3.51
C ALA A 8 -54.93 -11.90 -2.39
N ARG A 9 -54.54 -12.18 -1.14
CA ARG A 9 -55.23 -11.65 0.05
C ARG A 9 -54.62 -10.29 0.39
N GLU A 10 -55.44 -9.25 0.29
CA GLU A 10 -55.12 -7.88 0.71
C GLU A 10 -54.78 -7.84 2.20
N THR A 11 -53.57 -7.39 2.53
CA THR A 11 -53.16 -7.08 3.90
C THR A 11 -53.57 -5.65 4.25
N GLY A 12 -54.85 -5.46 4.57
CA GLY A 12 -55.34 -4.26 5.24
C GLY A 12 -54.95 -4.29 6.72
N THR A 13 -54.14 -3.34 7.17
CA THR A 13 -53.89 -3.14 8.61
C THR A 13 -55.21 -2.64 9.22
N PRO A 14 -55.82 -3.32 10.21
CA PRO A 14 -57.07 -2.84 10.77
C PRO A 14 -56.80 -1.52 11.52
N THR A 15 -57.37 -0.43 11.01
CA THR A 15 -57.49 0.82 11.75
C THR A 15 -58.38 0.56 12.95
N VAL A 16 -57.80 0.70 14.15
CA VAL A 16 -58.55 0.48 15.39
C VAL A 16 -59.53 1.65 15.57
N PRO A 17 -60.83 1.41 15.79
CA PRO A 17 -61.81 2.49 15.97
C PRO A 17 -61.44 3.37 17.18
N ASP A 18 -61.39 4.69 17.01
CA ASP A 18 -61.01 5.65 18.08
C ASP A 18 -61.90 5.54 19.34
N ASP A 19 -63.13 5.07 19.19
CA ASP A 19 -64.09 4.83 20.28
C ASP A 19 -63.66 3.67 21.20
N LEU A 20 -63.14 2.57 20.62
CA LEU A 20 -62.59 1.45 21.40
C LEU A 20 -61.35 1.85 22.19
N ALA A 21 -60.55 2.75 21.63
CA ALA A 21 -59.40 3.31 22.32
C ALA A 21 -59.85 4.18 23.51
N ALA A 22 -60.89 5.01 23.34
CA ALA A 22 -61.43 5.85 24.41
C ALA A 22 -62.07 5.03 25.54
N GLN A 23 -62.82 3.97 25.21
CA GLN A 23 -63.40 3.07 26.21
C GLN A 23 -62.35 2.29 26.99
N ALA A 24 -61.33 1.75 26.29
CA ALA A 24 -60.22 1.07 26.95
C ALA A 24 -59.50 2.00 27.93
N ARG A 25 -59.32 3.28 27.58
CA ARG A 25 -58.74 4.31 28.45
C ARG A 25 -59.59 4.59 29.68
N ARG A 26 -60.89 4.83 29.49
CA ARG A 26 -61.80 5.08 30.61
C ARG A 26 -61.82 3.95 31.64
N LEU A 27 -61.92 2.70 31.19
CA LEU A 27 -61.87 1.53 32.08
C LEU A 27 -60.52 1.38 32.79
N ARG A 28 -59.45 1.84 32.13
CA ARG A 28 -58.10 1.86 32.70
C ARG A 28 -57.96 2.93 33.79
N ASP A 29 -58.54 4.11 33.58
CA ASP A 29 -58.60 5.20 34.57
C ASP A 29 -59.48 4.87 35.78
N GLU A 30 -60.54 4.07 35.56
CA GLU A 30 -61.39 3.50 36.62
C GLU A 30 -60.70 2.36 37.42
N GLY A 31 -59.42 2.07 37.12
CA GLY A 31 -58.58 1.16 37.89
C GLY A 31 -58.63 -0.32 37.46
N MET A 32 -59.29 -0.66 36.35
CA MET A 32 -59.35 -2.04 35.89
C MET A 32 -57.99 -2.56 35.40
N SER A 33 -57.68 -3.82 35.75
CA SER A 33 -56.48 -4.50 35.26
C SER A 33 -56.57 -4.80 33.76
N ARG A 34 -55.43 -4.87 33.06
CA ARG A 34 -55.40 -5.20 31.62
C ARG A 34 -56.15 -6.50 31.29
N PRO A 35 -56.04 -7.60 32.08
CA PRO A 35 -56.83 -8.80 31.86
C PRO A 35 -58.35 -8.63 32.09
N ALA A 36 -58.77 -7.71 32.95
CA ALA A 36 -60.19 -7.38 33.14
C ALA A 36 -60.72 -6.58 31.95
N ILE A 37 -59.94 -5.62 31.43
CA ILE A 37 -60.29 -4.84 30.24
C ILE A 37 -60.34 -5.71 28.99
N GLN A 38 -59.41 -6.67 28.84
CA GLN A 38 -59.46 -7.69 27.77
C GLN A 38 -60.78 -8.43 27.75
N ARG A 39 -61.24 -8.89 28.93
CA ARG A 39 -62.52 -9.60 29.06
C ARG A 39 -63.72 -8.69 28.85
N ALA A 40 -63.69 -7.47 29.37
CA ALA A 40 -64.79 -6.51 29.27
C ALA A 40 -65.02 -6.02 27.83
N LEU A 41 -63.94 -5.84 27.06
CA LEU A 41 -64.00 -5.34 25.69
C LEU A 41 -63.82 -6.43 24.61
N GLY A 42 -63.69 -7.70 25.00
CA GLY A 42 -63.45 -8.81 24.07
C GLY A 42 -62.15 -8.70 23.27
N LEU A 43 -61.14 -8.02 23.81
CA LEU A 43 -59.88 -7.72 23.12
C LEU A 43 -58.80 -8.75 23.44
N THR A 44 -58.01 -9.10 22.43
CA THR A 44 -56.76 -9.85 22.64
C THR A 44 -55.70 -9.00 23.35
N ALA A 45 -54.73 -9.65 23.99
CA ALA A 45 -53.63 -8.95 24.67
C ALA A 45 -52.82 -8.04 23.76
N TRP A 46 -52.66 -8.43 22.49
CA TRP A 46 -51.95 -7.64 21.49
C TRP A 46 -52.76 -6.41 21.06
N GLN A 47 -54.06 -6.55 20.79
CA GLN A 47 -54.94 -5.43 20.45
C GLN A 47 -55.01 -4.38 21.57
N LEU A 48 -55.14 -4.84 22.82
CA LEU A 48 -55.11 -3.94 23.97
C LEU A 48 -53.75 -3.24 24.12
N THR A 49 -52.65 -3.88 23.74
CA THR A 49 -51.32 -3.26 23.75
C THR A 49 -51.19 -2.18 22.69
N LYS A 50 -51.74 -2.38 21.50
CA LYS A 50 -51.80 -1.36 20.45
C LYS A 50 -52.64 -0.15 20.85
N LEU A 51 -53.70 -0.35 21.62
CA LEU A 51 -54.55 0.74 22.13
C LEU A 51 -53.86 1.64 23.17
N PHE A 52 -52.84 1.12 23.86
CA PHE A 52 -52.09 1.81 24.92
C PHE A 52 -50.66 2.20 24.53
N ASP A 53 -50.28 2.11 23.25
CA ASP A 53 -48.89 2.22 22.73
C ASP A 53 -48.23 3.61 22.98
N ARG A 54 -48.93 4.55 23.65
CA ARG A 54 -48.45 5.92 23.96
C ARG A 54 -48.73 6.40 25.39
N GLU A 55 -49.25 5.56 26.28
CA GLU A 55 -49.56 5.99 27.66
C GLU A 55 -48.43 5.75 28.67
N LYS A 56 -48.34 6.63 29.67
CA LYS A 56 -47.50 6.41 30.85
C LYS A 56 -48.13 5.29 31.70
N PRO A 57 -47.35 4.35 32.25
CA PRO A 57 -47.89 3.33 33.15
C PRO A 57 -48.60 3.96 34.34
N ILE A 58 -49.82 3.52 34.67
CA ILE A 58 -50.50 3.91 35.92
C ILE A 58 -49.71 3.32 37.09
N GLU A 59 -49.10 4.19 37.90
CA GLU A 59 -48.19 3.84 39.00
C GLU A 59 -48.84 2.90 40.03
N SER A 60 -50.15 3.08 40.29
CA SER A 60 -50.91 2.34 41.32
C SER A 60 -51.20 0.87 41.00
N LEU A 61 -51.00 0.42 39.76
CA LEU A 61 -51.26 -0.96 39.31
C LEU A 61 -49.97 -1.73 38.98
N ARG A 62 -48.82 -1.21 39.37
CA ARG A 62 -47.51 -1.82 39.11
C ARG A 62 -47.20 -2.93 40.11
N THR A 63 -46.69 -4.06 39.60
CA THR A 63 -46.22 -5.16 40.46
C THR A 63 -45.01 -4.70 41.29
N GLN A 64 -45.17 -4.64 42.62
CA GLN A 64 -44.15 -4.11 43.53
C GLN A 64 -42.99 -5.05 43.85
N ALA A 65 -42.97 -6.25 43.25
CA ALA A 65 -42.10 -7.37 43.62
C ALA A 65 -40.59 -7.08 43.54
N LYS A 66 -40.16 -5.94 43.00
CA LYS A 66 -38.76 -5.51 42.93
C LYS A 66 -38.56 -4.00 43.13
N ASP A 67 -39.51 -3.31 43.76
CA ASP A 67 -39.45 -1.86 43.89
C ASP A 67 -38.29 -1.40 44.78
N ALA A 68 -38.05 -2.07 45.90
CA ALA A 68 -36.86 -1.85 46.73
C ALA A 68 -35.55 -2.03 45.94
N ALA A 69 -35.44 -3.12 45.17
CA ALA A 69 -34.28 -3.39 44.31
C ALA A 69 -34.09 -2.32 43.22
N ARG A 70 -35.18 -1.79 42.66
CA ARG A 70 -35.14 -0.70 41.69
C ARG A 70 -34.72 0.62 42.33
N GLU A 71 -35.21 0.93 43.53
CA GLU A 71 -34.82 2.12 44.28
C GLU A 71 -33.34 2.09 44.63
N THR A 72 -32.83 0.97 45.16
CA THR A 72 -31.40 0.78 45.41
C THR A 72 -30.58 0.94 44.13
N ALA A 73 -31.02 0.32 43.01
CA ALA A 73 -30.34 0.46 41.73
C ALA A 73 -30.30 1.91 41.23
N ARG A 74 -31.37 2.69 41.44
CA ARG A 74 -31.43 4.11 41.07
C ARG A 74 -30.57 4.99 41.96
N ALA A 75 -30.57 4.76 43.26
CA ALA A 75 -29.72 5.49 44.21
C ALA A 75 -28.24 5.28 43.89
N LEU A 76 -27.82 4.03 43.68
CA LEU A 76 -26.45 3.69 43.27
C LEU A 76 -26.10 4.32 41.91
N ARG A 77 -27.05 4.37 40.97
CA ARG A 77 -26.83 5.00 39.66
C ARG A 77 -26.62 6.50 39.76
N LEU A 78 -27.36 7.20 40.62
CA LEU A 78 -27.21 8.63 40.90
C LEU A 78 -25.90 8.96 41.64
N GLN A 79 -25.37 8.00 42.41
CA GLN A 79 -24.04 8.06 43.03
C GLN A 79 -22.90 7.69 42.05
N GLY A 80 -23.22 7.48 40.77
CA GLY A 80 -22.24 7.21 39.71
C GLY A 80 -21.79 5.77 39.55
N ALA A 81 -22.49 4.80 40.15
CA ALA A 81 -22.24 3.40 39.90
C ALA A 81 -22.61 2.96 38.46
N SER A 82 -21.80 2.07 37.90
CA SER A 82 -22.03 1.40 36.62
C SER A 82 -23.02 0.24 36.76
N TYR A 83 -23.56 -0.24 35.63
CA TYR A 83 -24.50 -1.36 35.63
C TYR A 83 -23.90 -2.65 36.21
N ASN A 84 -22.58 -2.85 36.13
CA ASN A 84 -21.94 -4.03 36.73
C ASN A 84 -21.85 -3.92 38.26
N GLU A 85 -21.49 -2.75 38.78
CA GLU A 85 -21.42 -2.49 40.23
C GLU A 85 -22.83 -2.56 40.85
N ILE A 86 -23.83 -1.98 40.19
CA ILE A 86 -25.22 -2.08 40.63
C ILE A 86 -25.69 -3.54 40.64
N ARG A 87 -25.25 -4.35 39.67
CA ARG A 87 -25.60 -5.78 39.60
C ARG A 87 -24.95 -6.61 40.72
N GLU A 88 -23.81 -6.18 41.23
CA GLU A 88 -23.16 -6.84 42.38
C GLU A 88 -23.95 -6.59 43.68
N HIS A 89 -24.63 -5.46 43.79
CA HIS A 89 -25.45 -5.08 44.95
C HIS A 89 -26.92 -5.50 44.82
N VAL A 90 -27.43 -5.50 43.59
CA VAL A 90 -28.81 -5.81 43.25
C VAL A 90 -28.76 -7.02 42.30
N GLN A 91 -29.06 -8.21 42.81
CA GLN A 91 -28.99 -9.48 42.07
C GLN A 91 -30.07 -9.61 40.98
N VAL A 92 -30.03 -8.74 39.98
CA VAL A 92 -30.95 -8.70 38.85
C VAL A 92 -30.19 -8.76 37.52
N SER A 93 -30.87 -9.15 36.46
CA SER A 93 -30.25 -9.22 35.14
C SER A 93 -29.87 -7.84 34.58
N LYS A 94 -28.90 -7.79 33.66
CA LYS A 94 -28.51 -6.54 32.99
C LYS A 94 -29.63 -5.91 32.16
N SER A 95 -30.49 -6.72 31.56
CA SER A 95 -31.67 -6.24 30.83
C SER A 95 -32.67 -5.58 31.77
N THR A 96 -32.83 -6.11 33.00
CA THR A 96 -33.65 -5.47 34.05
C THR A 96 -33.08 -4.11 34.47
N LEU A 97 -31.77 -4.02 34.74
CA LEU A 97 -31.12 -2.74 35.09
C LEU A 97 -31.24 -1.70 33.96
N SER A 98 -31.05 -2.13 32.71
CA SER A 98 -31.20 -1.25 31.55
C SER A 98 -32.60 -0.65 31.46
N LEU A 99 -33.65 -1.44 31.73
CA LEU A 99 -35.03 -0.94 31.73
C LEU A 99 -35.31 0.03 32.87
N TRP A 100 -34.74 -0.19 34.05
CA TRP A 100 -34.97 0.62 35.24
C TRP A 100 -34.22 1.96 35.27
N LEU A 101 -33.08 2.01 34.59
CA LEU A 101 -32.11 3.11 34.64
C LEU A 101 -32.03 3.90 33.31
N ARG A 102 -32.82 3.54 32.29
CA ARG A 102 -32.79 4.17 30.95
C ARG A 102 -33.13 5.66 30.93
N ASP A 103 -33.92 6.11 31.90
CA ASP A 103 -34.42 7.48 32.04
C ASP A 103 -33.53 8.34 32.95
N LEU A 104 -32.51 7.74 33.58
CA LEU A 104 -31.53 8.48 34.36
C LEU A 104 -30.39 8.99 33.48
N PRO A 105 -29.86 10.21 33.71
CA PRO A 105 -28.79 10.79 32.92
C PRO A 105 -27.56 9.88 32.88
N THR A 106 -26.95 9.74 31.71
CA THR A 106 -25.68 9.00 31.56
C THR A 106 -24.52 9.76 32.22
N GLU A 107 -24.70 11.08 32.40
CA GLU A 107 -23.81 12.04 33.06
C GLU A 107 -23.63 11.80 34.55
N ALA A 108 -24.50 11.01 35.19
CA ALA A 108 -24.36 10.64 36.60
C ALA A 108 -23.14 9.73 36.85
N LEU A 109 -22.52 9.17 35.80
CA LEU A 109 -21.33 8.34 35.92
C LEU A 109 -20.11 9.15 36.35
N ASP A 110 -19.47 8.69 37.42
CA ASP A 110 -18.19 9.21 37.89
C ASP A 110 -17.11 9.12 36.77
N PRO A 111 -16.64 10.25 36.23
CA PRO A 111 -15.66 10.28 35.14
C PRO A 111 -14.35 9.58 35.52
N ASP A 112 -13.94 9.68 36.78
CA ASP A 112 -12.68 9.12 37.30
C ASP A 112 -12.74 7.59 37.38
N LYS A 113 -13.94 7.01 37.48
CA LYS A 113 -14.17 5.56 37.43
C LYS A 113 -14.43 5.05 36.01
N VAL A 114 -14.99 5.86 35.14
CA VAL A 114 -15.34 5.46 33.76
C VAL A 114 -14.17 5.58 32.80
N ALA A 115 -13.34 6.63 32.91
CA ALA A 115 -12.20 6.83 32.03
C ALA A 115 -11.18 5.67 32.08
N PRO A 116 -10.76 5.15 33.25
CA PRO A 116 -9.83 4.02 33.32
C PRO A 116 -10.44 2.72 32.78
N ARG A 117 -11.75 2.50 32.98
CA ARG A 117 -12.46 1.32 32.45
C ARG A 117 -12.56 1.35 30.94
N ARG A 118 -12.89 2.50 30.36
CA ARG A 118 -12.90 2.70 28.90
C ARG A 118 -11.51 2.55 28.31
N ALA A 119 -10.49 3.09 28.97
CA ALA A 119 -9.09 2.92 28.57
C ALA A 119 -8.68 1.43 28.57
N ARG A 120 -8.94 0.69 29.66
CA ARG A 120 -8.67 -0.76 29.75
C ARG A 120 -9.46 -1.58 28.74
N ALA A 121 -10.72 -1.23 28.46
CA ALA A 121 -11.53 -1.90 27.46
C ALA A 121 -11.00 -1.65 26.04
N ALA A 122 -10.63 -0.40 25.74
CA ALA A 122 -10.00 -0.02 24.48
C ALA A 122 -8.64 -0.71 24.29
N GLU A 123 -7.83 -0.78 25.35
CA GLU A 123 -6.55 -1.48 25.38
C GLU A 123 -6.73 -2.98 25.16
N ARG A 124 -7.67 -3.64 25.84
CA ARG A 124 -8.01 -5.06 25.58
C ARG A 124 -8.49 -5.30 24.16
N GLN A 125 -9.32 -4.41 23.62
CA GLN A 125 -9.78 -4.50 22.23
C GLN A 125 -8.63 -4.25 21.25
N GLN A 126 -7.68 -3.37 21.57
CA GLN A 126 -6.49 -3.13 20.78
C GLN A 126 -5.52 -4.31 20.85
N ALA A 127 -5.30 -4.89 22.04
CA ALA A 127 -4.49 -6.07 22.26
C ALA A 127 -5.08 -7.30 21.55
N GLY A 128 -6.40 -7.53 21.65
CA GLY A 128 -7.09 -8.60 20.92
C GLY A 128 -6.98 -8.44 19.41
N ARG A 129 -7.07 -7.19 18.90
CA ARG A 129 -6.80 -6.89 17.49
C ARG A 129 -5.35 -7.20 17.13
N ARG A 130 -4.36 -6.71 17.91
CA ARG A 130 -2.93 -6.96 17.71
C ARG A 130 -2.61 -8.46 17.69
N GLU A 131 -3.18 -9.22 18.60
CA GLU A 131 -2.99 -10.68 18.67
C GLU A 131 -3.60 -11.40 17.47
N THR A 132 -4.81 -11.01 17.06
CA THR A 132 -5.44 -11.54 15.84
C THR A 132 -4.61 -11.21 14.59
N PHE A 133 -4.06 -10.00 14.52
CA PHE A 133 -3.12 -9.62 13.46
C PHE A 133 -1.84 -10.44 13.51
N ARG A 134 -1.23 -10.61 14.70
CA ARG A 134 -0.01 -11.40 14.89
C ARG A 134 -0.19 -12.85 14.42
N LYS A 135 -1.26 -13.51 14.86
CA LYS A 135 -1.59 -14.89 14.45
C LYS A 135 -1.79 -15.05 12.94
N LYS A 136 -2.32 -14.03 12.26
CA LYS A 136 -2.45 -14.01 10.80
C LYS A 136 -1.15 -13.63 10.08
N ARG A 137 -0.22 -12.94 10.74
CA ARG A 137 1.04 -12.46 10.15
C ARG A 137 2.10 -13.55 10.08
N VAL A 138 2.26 -14.34 11.13
CA VAL A 138 3.32 -15.37 11.20
C VAL A 138 3.31 -16.28 9.97
N PRO A 139 2.16 -16.83 9.50
CA PRO A 139 2.15 -17.67 8.29
C PRO A 139 2.50 -16.89 7.01
N LEU A 140 2.07 -15.62 6.92
CA LEU A 140 2.31 -14.79 5.72
C LEU A 140 3.76 -14.31 5.63
N ASP A 141 4.35 -13.97 6.77
CA ASP A 141 5.75 -13.57 6.85
C ASP A 141 6.63 -14.82 6.57
N GLN A 142 6.22 -16.03 7.02
CA GLN A 142 6.87 -17.28 6.62
C GLN A 142 6.81 -17.56 5.12
N GLU A 143 5.67 -17.34 4.46
CA GLU A 143 5.56 -17.48 2.99
C GLU A 143 6.54 -16.56 2.23
N ILE A 144 6.84 -15.39 2.77
CA ILE A 144 7.81 -14.44 2.20
C ILE A 144 9.23 -14.96 2.40
N GLU A 145 9.56 -15.46 3.59
CA GLU A 145 10.89 -16.03 3.88
C GLU A 145 11.15 -17.31 3.07
N ASP A 146 10.15 -18.19 2.93
CA ASP A 146 10.24 -19.39 2.09
C ASP A 146 10.54 -19.01 0.64
N ALA A 147 9.81 -18.02 0.09
CA ALA A 147 10.07 -17.51 -1.25
C ALA A 147 11.44 -16.82 -1.35
N ALA A 148 11.92 -16.13 -0.32
CA ALA A 148 13.27 -15.57 -0.31
C ALA A 148 14.35 -16.65 -0.38
N ALA A 149 14.16 -17.77 0.33
CA ALA A 149 15.07 -18.90 0.32
C ALA A 149 15.17 -19.60 -1.05
N GLU A 150 14.12 -19.54 -1.89
CA GLU A 150 14.16 -20.07 -3.27
C GLU A 150 15.21 -19.39 -4.15
N ILE A 151 15.65 -18.16 -3.82
CA ILE A 151 16.67 -17.44 -4.58
C ILE A 151 18.03 -18.06 -4.34
N GLY A 152 18.45 -18.23 -3.08
CA GLY A 152 19.80 -18.70 -2.76
C GLY A 152 20.92 -17.78 -3.32
N PRO A 153 22.14 -18.31 -3.52
CA PRO A 153 23.26 -17.53 -4.06
C PRO A 153 23.03 -17.02 -5.48
N LEU A 154 23.57 -15.85 -5.81
CA LEU A 154 23.46 -15.25 -7.14
C LEU A 154 24.77 -15.38 -7.91
N SER A 155 24.69 -15.78 -9.17
CA SER A 155 25.81 -15.70 -10.12
C SER A 155 26.01 -14.25 -10.59
N ASP A 156 27.19 -13.96 -11.13
CA ASP A 156 27.49 -12.65 -11.71
C ASP A 156 26.52 -12.30 -12.86
N ARG A 157 26.10 -13.29 -13.65
CA ARG A 157 25.09 -13.10 -14.71
C ARG A 157 23.75 -12.60 -14.12
N GLU A 158 23.32 -13.18 -13.02
CA GLU A 158 22.04 -12.82 -12.39
C GLU A 158 22.11 -11.48 -11.67
N ILE A 159 23.25 -11.16 -11.07
CA ILE A 159 23.53 -9.81 -10.56
C ILE A 159 23.49 -8.78 -11.69
N LEU A 160 24.07 -9.10 -12.86
CA LEU A 160 24.07 -8.23 -14.02
C LEU A 160 22.65 -7.97 -14.54
N ILE A 161 21.81 -9.00 -14.59
CA ILE A 161 20.39 -8.92 -14.96
C ILE A 161 19.60 -8.08 -13.95
N ALA A 162 19.70 -8.42 -12.66
CA ALA A 162 18.98 -7.75 -11.57
C ALA A 162 19.36 -6.26 -11.47
N GLY A 163 20.66 -5.96 -11.51
CA GLY A 163 21.16 -4.59 -11.43
C GLY A 163 20.81 -3.75 -12.66
N ALA A 164 20.80 -4.34 -13.87
CA ALA A 164 20.36 -3.64 -15.07
C ALA A 164 18.88 -3.24 -15.00
N ILE A 165 18.01 -4.14 -14.51
CA ILE A 165 16.58 -3.86 -14.32
C ILE A 165 16.34 -2.87 -13.19
N ALA A 166 17.02 -3.02 -12.05
CA ALA A 166 16.94 -2.05 -10.95
C ALA A 166 17.30 -0.64 -11.45
N TYR A 167 18.40 -0.49 -12.20
CA TYR A 167 18.78 0.79 -12.77
C TYR A 167 17.80 1.29 -13.84
N TRP A 168 17.21 0.41 -14.65
CA TRP A 168 16.20 0.82 -15.62
C TRP A 168 14.99 1.47 -14.95
N CYS A 169 14.57 0.96 -13.79
CA CYS A 169 13.44 1.46 -13.02
C CYS A 169 13.79 2.71 -12.18
N GLU A 170 14.88 2.68 -11.41
CA GLU A 170 15.20 3.69 -10.39
C GLU A 170 16.34 4.65 -10.79
N GLY A 171 17.06 4.33 -11.87
CA GLY A 171 18.23 5.08 -12.32
C GLY A 171 17.90 6.39 -13.02
N ALA A 172 18.89 7.28 -13.08
CA ALA A 172 18.75 8.53 -13.82
C ALA A 172 18.69 8.29 -15.34
N LYS A 173 17.64 8.81 -15.98
CA LYS A 173 17.51 8.82 -17.44
C LYS A 173 18.50 9.79 -18.08
N ALA A 174 19.15 9.38 -19.17
CA ALA A 174 19.99 10.27 -19.96
C ALA A 174 19.17 11.44 -20.54
N ARG A 175 19.75 12.64 -20.53
CA ARG A 175 19.20 13.80 -21.24
C ARG A 175 19.95 14.00 -22.56
N PRO A 176 19.26 14.35 -23.68
CA PRO A 176 19.86 14.39 -25.03
C PRO A 176 21.11 15.26 -25.19
N LYS A 177 21.32 16.25 -24.31
CA LYS A 177 22.38 17.27 -24.45
C LYS A 177 23.57 17.12 -23.48
N ASN A 178 23.56 16.17 -22.54
CA ASN A 178 24.55 16.10 -21.46
C ASN A 178 25.34 14.79 -21.45
N SER A 179 26.56 14.83 -20.88
CA SER A 179 27.29 13.62 -20.51
C SER A 179 26.44 12.77 -19.57
N VAL A 180 26.33 11.48 -19.88
CA VAL A 180 25.51 10.57 -19.08
C VAL A 180 26.33 10.09 -17.90
N THR A 181 25.89 10.47 -16.71
CA THR A 181 26.43 10.00 -15.43
C THR A 181 25.43 9.02 -14.82
N VAL A 182 25.89 7.80 -14.55
CA VAL A 182 25.13 6.80 -13.80
C VAL A 182 24.93 7.31 -12.37
N HIS A 183 23.66 7.46 -12.02
CA HIS A 183 23.23 7.87 -10.70
C HIS A 183 22.04 7.00 -10.28
N PHE A 184 22.13 6.41 -9.10
CA PHE A 184 21.13 5.53 -8.52
C PHE A 184 20.82 6.00 -7.10
N SER A 185 19.56 6.21 -6.76
CA SER A 185 19.18 6.71 -5.43
C SER A 185 17.97 5.97 -4.92
N ASN A 186 18.09 5.39 -3.73
CA ASN A 186 16.98 4.67 -3.10
C ASN A 186 17.04 4.80 -1.57
N ASN A 187 15.93 4.53 -0.89
CA ASN A 187 15.89 4.46 0.57
C ASN A 187 16.02 3.03 1.11
N ASP A 188 16.03 2.03 0.23
CA ASP A 188 16.20 0.63 0.58
C ASP A 188 17.69 0.23 0.56
N PRO A 189 18.29 -0.14 1.70
CA PRO A 189 19.70 -0.54 1.75
C PRO A 189 19.99 -1.83 0.97
N GLY A 190 19.01 -2.73 0.82
CA GLY A 190 19.15 -3.95 0.03
C GLY A 190 19.29 -3.67 -1.46
N LEU A 191 18.51 -2.71 -1.96
CA LEU A 191 18.61 -2.29 -3.36
C LEU A 191 19.91 -1.52 -3.64
N ILE A 192 20.39 -0.73 -2.68
CA ILE A 192 21.72 -0.10 -2.76
C ILE A 192 22.83 -1.17 -2.77
N ALA A 193 22.76 -2.19 -1.91
CA ALA A 193 23.70 -3.30 -1.90
C ALA A 193 23.72 -4.06 -3.23
N LEU A 194 22.55 -4.39 -3.79
CA LEU A 194 22.43 -4.98 -5.13
C LEU A 194 23.11 -4.11 -6.19
N PHE A 195 22.89 -2.79 -6.15
CA PHE A 195 23.51 -1.89 -7.11
C PHE A 195 25.03 -1.83 -6.95
N LEU A 196 25.57 -1.81 -5.73
CA LEU A 196 27.02 -1.86 -5.49
C LEU A 196 27.64 -3.18 -5.97
N ARG A 197 26.97 -4.31 -5.73
CA ARG A 197 27.40 -5.62 -6.24
C ARG A 197 27.38 -5.65 -7.77
N PHE A 198 26.34 -5.08 -8.38
CA PHE A 198 26.27 -4.89 -9.84
C PHE A 198 27.42 -4.06 -10.40
N LEU A 199 27.82 -2.99 -9.71
CA LEU A 199 28.99 -2.19 -10.10
C LEU A 199 30.30 -3.00 -10.04
N SER A 200 30.45 -3.87 -9.03
CA SER A 200 31.60 -4.78 -8.94
C SER A 200 31.62 -5.79 -10.10
N VAL A 201 30.49 -6.41 -10.45
CA VAL A 201 30.38 -7.30 -11.63
C VAL A 201 30.64 -6.55 -12.95
N CYS A 202 30.47 -5.23 -12.95
CA CYS A 202 30.82 -4.39 -14.09
C CYS A 202 32.24 -3.81 -14.03
N ASP A 203 33.10 -4.33 -13.16
CA ASP A 203 34.50 -3.92 -12.99
C ASP A 203 34.67 -2.42 -12.67
N ILE A 204 33.72 -1.85 -11.93
CA ILE A 204 33.79 -0.46 -11.49
C ILE A 204 34.57 -0.38 -10.17
N SER A 205 35.75 0.23 -10.24
CA SER A 205 36.58 0.50 -9.07
C SER A 205 35.94 1.50 -8.10
N ALA A 206 36.22 1.31 -6.81
CA ALA A 206 35.65 2.08 -5.70
C ALA A 206 35.93 3.59 -5.78
N ASP A 207 37.11 3.99 -6.30
CA ASP A 207 37.50 5.40 -6.47
C ASP A 207 36.57 6.18 -7.42
N ARG A 208 35.80 5.46 -8.24
CA ARG A 208 34.81 6.05 -9.16
C ARG A 208 33.44 6.21 -8.51
N ILE A 209 33.22 5.69 -7.31
CA ILE A 209 31.91 5.63 -6.65
C ILE A 209 31.86 6.71 -5.57
N GLY A 210 30.93 7.65 -5.71
CA GLY A 210 30.64 8.68 -4.71
C GLY A 210 29.29 8.44 -4.06
N PHE A 211 29.23 8.56 -2.73
CA PHE A 211 28.01 8.43 -1.94
C PHE A 211 27.49 9.80 -1.52
N ARG A 212 26.17 9.99 -1.49
CA ARG A 212 25.55 11.21 -1.01
C ARG A 212 24.27 10.90 -0.24
N LEU A 213 24.19 11.36 1.01
CA LEU A 213 22.96 11.32 1.77
C LEU A 213 21.97 12.39 1.27
N GLN A 214 20.73 12.01 1.03
CA GLN A 214 19.63 12.93 0.78
C GLN A 214 18.55 12.77 1.86
N ILE A 215 18.35 13.82 2.66
CA ILE A 215 17.51 13.72 3.86
C ILE A 215 16.67 15.00 4.06
N HIS A 216 15.59 14.90 4.85
CA HIS A 216 14.82 16.07 5.28
C HIS A 216 15.55 16.79 6.42
N LYS A 217 15.36 18.11 6.52
CA LYS A 217 16.02 18.93 7.54
C LYS A 217 15.67 18.50 8.98
N ASP A 218 14.47 17.98 9.19
CA ASP A 218 13.95 17.63 10.52
C ASP A 218 14.29 16.19 10.95
N ALA A 219 15.09 15.46 10.18
CA ALA A 219 15.45 14.08 10.47
C ALA A 219 16.73 13.97 11.32
N GLN A 220 16.89 12.85 12.02
CA GLN A 220 18.08 12.57 12.84
C GLN A 220 19.30 12.27 11.95
N LEU A 221 20.12 13.29 11.69
CA LEU A 221 21.24 13.21 10.74
C LEU A 221 22.30 12.18 11.15
N GLU A 222 22.72 12.18 12.41
CA GLU A 222 23.75 11.25 12.92
C GLU A 222 23.32 9.78 12.81
N ARG A 223 22.06 9.49 13.11
CA ARG A 223 21.48 8.16 12.92
C ARG A 223 21.50 7.75 11.46
N ALA A 224 21.20 8.66 10.54
CA ALA A 224 21.26 8.39 9.11
C ALA A 224 22.70 8.16 8.64
N TYR A 225 23.68 8.91 9.14
CA TYR A 225 25.09 8.69 8.81
C TYR A 225 25.59 7.34 9.30
N SER A 226 25.33 6.97 10.56
CA SER A 226 25.70 5.64 11.08
C SER A 226 25.06 4.53 10.23
N PHE A 227 23.74 4.57 10.07
CA PHE A 227 23.00 3.57 9.28
C PHE A 227 23.56 3.39 7.86
N TRP A 228 23.79 4.50 7.14
CA TRP A 228 24.26 4.41 5.77
C TRP A 228 25.75 4.08 5.67
N SER A 229 26.59 4.50 6.62
CA SER A 229 27.99 4.13 6.66
C SER A 229 28.14 2.62 6.81
N ASP A 230 27.37 2.03 7.71
CA ASP A 230 27.31 0.58 7.92
C ASP A 230 26.77 -0.14 6.66
N ALA A 231 25.74 0.43 6.04
CA ALA A 231 25.10 -0.15 4.86
C ALA A 231 25.94 -0.06 3.58
N VAL A 232 26.90 0.87 3.45
CA VAL A 232 27.76 0.98 2.25
C VAL A 232 29.22 0.63 2.50
N GLY A 233 29.62 0.43 3.76
CA GLY A 233 31.00 0.11 4.14
C GLY A 233 31.98 1.29 4.00
N VAL A 234 31.49 2.54 4.11
CA VAL A 234 32.29 3.77 3.95
C VAL A 234 31.97 4.73 5.08
N SER A 235 32.99 5.40 5.61
CA SER A 235 32.79 6.46 6.59
C SER A 235 31.98 7.61 6.01
N HIS A 236 31.02 8.14 6.77
CA HIS A 236 30.27 9.32 6.34
C HIS A 236 31.14 10.55 6.05
N ALA A 237 32.39 10.59 6.57
CA ALA A 237 33.38 11.63 6.25
C ALA A 237 33.76 11.65 4.76
N ASP A 238 33.67 10.50 4.08
CA ASP A 238 33.97 10.34 2.66
C ASP A 238 32.72 10.54 1.78
N PHE A 239 31.55 10.83 2.38
CA PHE A 239 30.35 11.14 1.62
C PHE A 239 30.47 12.53 0.97
N LEU A 240 29.91 12.64 -0.23
CA LEU A 240 29.64 13.94 -0.86
C LEU A 240 28.66 14.75 0.01
N PRO A 241 28.69 16.10 -0.10
CA PRO A 241 27.86 16.96 0.74
C PRO A 241 26.37 16.56 0.77
N THR A 242 25.83 16.39 1.97
CA THR A 242 24.43 15.99 2.19
C THR A 242 23.46 16.96 1.50
N THR A 243 22.46 16.41 0.81
CA THR A 243 21.39 17.19 0.19
C THR A 243 20.18 17.24 1.10
N PHE A 244 19.83 18.44 1.55
CA PHE A 244 18.62 18.67 2.32
C PHE A 244 17.43 18.93 1.40
N LYS A 245 16.44 18.03 1.40
CA LYS A 245 15.21 18.20 0.61
C LYS A 245 14.32 19.26 1.28
N THR A 246 14.27 20.45 0.69
CA THR A 246 13.32 21.52 1.07
C THR A 246 12.00 21.31 0.34
N GLY A 247 10.95 20.93 1.05
CA GLY A 247 9.63 20.69 0.46
C GLY A 247 8.54 20.42 1.49
N ASN A 248 7.45 21.18 1.34
CA ASN A 248 6.24 21.27 2.17
C ASN A 248 5.72 19.90 2.71
N PRO A 249 5.61 19.72 4.05
CA PRO A 249 5.00 18.55 4.68
C PRO A 249 3.46 18.44 4.48
N GLU A 250 2.84 19.21 3.60
CA GLU A 250 1.45 18.99 3.15
C GLU A 250 1.28 17.77 2.22
N THR A 251 2.34 17.03 1.93
CA THR A 251 2.14 15.68 1.41
C THR A 251 1.70 14.78 2.59
N ARG A 252 0.61 14.01 2.45
CA ARG A 252 0.22 12.91 3.36
C ARG A 252 1.27 11.78 3.45
N ARG A 253 2.55 12.05 3.15
CA ARG A 253 3.66 11.12 3.26
C ARG A 253 4.01 10.98 4.74
N LYS A 254 3.72 9.79 5.29
CA LYS A 254 4.07 9.40 6.65
C LYS A 254 5.52 8.90 6.79
N ASN A 255 6.37 9.15 5.79
CA ASN A 255 7.80 8.82 5.85
C ASN A 255 8.58 9.93 6.60
N VAL A 256 8.01 10.38 7.71
CA VAL A 256 8.59 11.35 8.65
C VAL A 256 8.40 10.74 10.03
N GLY A 257 9.50 10.56 10.75
CA GLY A 257 9.53 9.83 12.02
C GLY A 257 10.95 9.51 12.44
N THR A 258 11.11 9.08 13.70
CA THR A 258 12.41 8.85 14.36
C THR A 258 13.28 7.77 13.70
N GLY A 259 12.70 6.90 12.86
CA GLY A 259 13.41 5.86 12.09
C GLY A 259 13.68 6.19 10.62
N TYR A 260 13.41 7.42 10.15
CA TYR A 260 13.67 7.80 8.76
C TYR A 260 15.16 8.15 8.56
N THR A 261 15.86 7.35 7.76
CA THR A 261 17.30 7.49 7.49
C THR A 261 17.61 8.19 6.16
N GLY A 262 16.61 8.74 5.47
CA GLY A 262 16.81 9.40 4.17
C GLY A 262 16.94 8.43 2.99
N CYS A 263 17.53 8.91 1.90
CA CYS A 263 17.88 8.12 0.72
C CYS A 263 19.40 8.20 0.50
N MET A 264 20.02 7.08 0.13
CA MET A 264 21.39 7.06 -0.34
C MET A 264 21.43 7.23 -1.85
N SER A 265 22.25 8.18 -2.31
CA SER A 265 22.55 8.42 -3.72
C SER A 265 23.95 7.92 -4.03
N VAL A 266 24.05 7.01 -5.00
CA VAL A 266 25.30 6.46 -5.54
C VAL A 266 25.54 7.09 -6.90
N ARG A 267 26.68 7.77 -7.05
CA ARG A 267 27.11 8.42 -8.29
C ARG A 267 28.37 7.76 -8.80
N VAL A 268 28.37 7.32 -10.06
CA VAL A 268 29.56 6.72 -10.70
C VAL A 268 30.21 7.71 -11.64
N LEU A 269 31.47 8.05 -11.40
CA LEU A 269 32.26 8.93 -12.24
C LEU A 269 32.67 8.23 -13.54
N ARG A 270 32.80 9.01 -14.63
CA ARG A 270 33.23 8.53 -15.96
C ARG A 270 32.38 7.37 -16.50
N SER A 271 31.08 7.37 -16.22
CA SER A 271 30.18 6.21 -16.35
C SER A 271 29.38 6.15 -17.65
N SER A 272 29.78 6.90 -18.68
CA SER A 272 29.04 6.90 -19.95
C SER A 272 29.04 5.54 -20.67
N GLU A 273 30.11 4.76 -20.54
CA GLU A 273 30.16 3.38 -21.05
C GLU A 273 29.31 2.43 -20.20
N LEU A 274 29.44 2.51 -18.87
CA LEU A 274 28.58 1.77 -17.94
C LEU A 274 27.10 2.00 -18.21
N TYR A 275 26.68 3.25 -18.44
CA TYR A 275 25.29 3.56 -18.80
C TYR A 275 24.84 2.81 -20.06
N ARG A 276 25.68 2.76 -21.09
CA ARG A 276 25.36 2.03 -22.34
C ARG A 276 25.33 0.52 -22.13
N LYS A 277 26.21 -0.01 -21.28
CA LYS A 277 26.19 -1.41 -20.85
C LYS A 277 24.86 -1.71 -20.15
N ILE A 278 24.46 -0.89 -19.17
CA ILE A 278 23.16 -1.02 -18.48
C ILE A 278 21.99 -0.94 -19.45
N GLU A 279 21.94 0.08 -20.31
CA GLU A 279 20.87 0.28 -21.28
C GLU A 279 20.75 -0.90 -22.25
N GLY A 280 21.89 -1.40 -22.75
CA GLY A 280 21.96 -2.60 -23.58
C GLY A 280 21.48 -3.84 -22.83
N SER A 281 22.02 -4.11 -21.64
CA SER A 281 21.64 -5.25 -20.79
C SER A 281 20.14 -5.23 -20.47
N ALA A 282 19.57 -4.09 -20.08
CA ALA A 282 18.15 -3.98 -19.77
C ALA A 282 17.26 -4.27 -21.00
N LYS A 283 17.62 -3.75 -22.18
CA LYS A 283 16.92 -4.09 -23.44
C LYS A 283 17.10 -5.56 -23.82
N GLY A 284 18.25 -6.16 -23.53
CA GLY A 284 18.48 -7.61 -23.67
C GLY A 284 17.53 -8.42 -22.78
N VAL A 285 17.42 -8.07 -21.50
CA VAL A 285 16.52 -8.73 -20.54
C VAL A 285 15.05 -8.61 -20.97
N MET A 286 14.64 -7.44 -21.45
CA MET A 286 13.27 -7.23 -21.97
C MET A 286 13.03 -7.88 -23.33
N GLY A 287 14.05 -8.41 -24.01
CA GLY A 287 13.95 -8.95 -25.37
C GLY A 287 13.66 -7.88 -26.43
N ALA A 288 13.92 -6.60 -26.11
CA ALA A 288 13.48 -5.44 -26.88
C ALA A 288 14.68 -4.69 -27.50
N ILE A 289 15.55 -5.40 -28.21
CA ILE A 289 16.72 -4.81 -28.86
C ILE A 289 16.26 -4.02 -30.10
N PRO A 290 16.42 -2.68 -30.14
CA PRO A 290 15.96 -1.87 -31.26
C PRO A 290 16.63 -2.24 -32.59
N ASP A 291 15.87 -2.26 -33.68
CA ASP A 291 16.40 -2.58 -35.02
C ASP A 291 17.48 -1.61 -35.47
N GLU A 292 17.35 -0.33 -35.12
CA GLU A 292 18.36 0.71 -35.37
C GLU A 292 19.73 0.43 -34.73
N TRP A 293 19.81 -0.48 -33.75
CA TRP A 293 21.09 -0.91 -33.19
C TRP A 293 21.70 -2.06 -33.99
N ARG A 294 20.86 -2.84 -34.69
CA ARG A 294 21.26 -3.98 -35.52
C ARG A 294 21.75 -3.54 -36.90
N HIS A 295 21.16 -2.49 -37.45
CA HIS A 295 21.50 -1.98 -38.78
C HIS A 295 22.52 -0.83 -38.69
N GLU A 296 23.71 -1.05 -39.27
CA GLU A 296 24.75 -0.01 -39.35
C GLU A 296 24.49 1.02 -40.47
N SER A 297 23.51 0.75 -41.34
CA SER A 297 23.26 1.49 -42.58
C SER A 297 22.67 2.89 -42.40
N ASP A 298 21.95 3.16 -41.31
CA ASP A 298 21.23 4.45 -41.14
C ASP A 298 22.15 5.64 -40.85
N LEU A 299 23.44 5.38 -40.62
CA LEU A 299 24.47 6.41 -40.43
C LEU A 299 25.44 6.50 -41.62
N LEU A 300 25.19 5.72 -42.70
CA LEU A 300 25.96 5.79 -43.93
C LEU A 300 25.51 7.02 -44.74
N TYR A 301 26.42 8.00 -44.77
CA TYR A 301 26.59 9.04 -45.79
C TYR A 301 25.35 9.85 -46.22
N PRO A 302 25.27 11.14 -45.84
CA PRO A 302 24.61 12.10 -46.71
C PRO A 302 25.42 12.15 -48.01
N ASP A 303 24.80 11.78 -49.13
CA ASP A 303 25.35 11.97 -50.48
C ASP A 303 25.37 13.46 -50.83
N ARG A 304 26.22 14.22 -50.12
CA ARG A 304 26.37 15.66 -50.29
C ARG A 304 27.81 16.09 -50.08
N ALA A 305 28.32 16.88 -51.02
CA ALA A 305 29.68 17.42 -51.04
C ALA A 305 29.99 18.43 -49.90
N ASP A 306 29.04 18.70 -49.00
CA ASP A 306 29.11 19.72 -47.95
C ASP A 306 29.28 19.16 -46.52
N VAL A 307 29.46 17.85 -46.35
CA VAL A 307 29.62 17.21 -45.03
C VAL A 307 31.00 17.50 -44.44
N LYS A 308 31.06 18.45 -43.50
CA LYS A 308 32.29 18.83 -42.79
C LYS A 308 32.85 17.67 -41.94
N GLY A 309 34.18 17.60 -41.80
CA GLY A 309 34.91 16.55 -41.06
C GLY A 309 34.41 16.22 -39.64
N TRP A 310 33.84 17.19 -38.91
CA TRP A 310 33.27 16.96 -37.57
C TRP A 310 32.08 15.97 -37.58
N TRP A 311 31.36 15.87 -38.70
CA TRP A 311 30.21 15.00 -38.87
C TRP A 311 30.62 13.52 -38.87
N TYR A 312 31.71 13.17 -39.58
CA TYR A 312 32.27 11.82 -39.57
C TYR A 312 32.70 11.38 -38.17
N GLY A 313 33.37 12.27 -37.42
CA GLY A 313 33.73 12.01 -36.02
C GLY A 313 32.51 11.88 -35.10
N ARG A 314 31.38 12.52 -35.41
CA ARG A 314 30.11 12.35 -34.67
C ARG A 314 29.44 11.01 -35.04
N ALA A 315 29.36 10.68 -36.32
CA ALA A 315 28.78 9.43 -36.81
C ALA A 315 29.52 8.20 -36.26
N ALA A 316 30.86 8.20 -36.33
CA ALA A 316 31.69 7.14 -35.77
C ALA A 316 31.47 6.94 -34.26
N ARG A 317 31.36 8.04 -33.49
CA ARG A 317 31.02 7.97 -32.05
C ARG A 317 29.63 7.43 -31.80
N LEU A 318 28.63 7.75 -32.63
CA LEU A 318 27.28 7.21 -32.50
C LEU A 318 27.24 5.71 -32.82
N LEU A 319 27.92 5.28 -33.88
CA LEU A 319 28.08 3.86 -34.23
C LEU A 319 28.77 3.07 -33.10
N ALA A 320 29.88 3.57 -32.58
CA ALA A 320 30.58 2.94 -31.45
C ALA A 320 29.66 2.80 -30.21
N ARG A 321 28.86 3.83 -29.91
CA ARG A 321 27.87 3.78 -28.81
C ARG A 321 26.76 2.76 -29.07
N ARG A 322 26.26 2.65 -30.31
CA ARG A 322 25.25 1.63 -30.70
C ARG A 322 25.83 0.22 -30.54
N ARG A 323 27.05 -0.02 -31.04
CA ARG A 323 27.76 -1.30 -30.91
C ARG A 323 27.93 -1.73 -29.46
N GLN A 324 28.31 -0.80 -28.56
CA GLN A 324 28.42 -1.10 -27.13
C GLN A 324 27.10 -1.57 -26.51
N ARG A 325 25.98 -0.91 -26.83
CA ARG A 325 24.66 -1.31 -26.33
C ARG A 325 24.22 -2.65 -26.90
N LEU A 326 24.40 -2.85 -28.20
CA LEU A 326 24.05 -4.10 -28.86
C LEU A 326 24.85 -5.28 -28.30
N ALA A 327 26.15 -5.09 -28.06
CA ALA A 327 27.00 -6.11 -27.44
C ALA A 327 26.49 -6.48 -26.04
N ALA A 328 26.18 -5.49 -25.20
CA ALA A 328 25.63 -5.73 -23.87
C ALA A 328 24.25 -6.42 -23.91
N ALA A 329 23.39 -6.04 -24.86
CA ALA A 329 22.10 -6.68 -25.06
C ALA A 329 22.25 -8.14 -25.49
N ARG A 330 23.15 -8.42 -26.44
CA ARG A 330 23.45 -9.78 -26.92
C ARG A 330 24.09 -10.67 -25.86
N SER A 331 24.88 -10.10 -24.94
CA SER A 331 25.46 -10.87 -23.84
C SER A 331 24.43 -11.39 -22.83
N ILE A 332 23.21 -10.82 -22.81
CA ILE A 332 22.12 -11.38 -22.01
C ILE A 332 21.63 -12.69 -22.62
N GLY A 333 21.42 -12.74 -23.93
CA GLY A 333 20.85 -13.91 -24.60
C GLY A 333 19.46 -14.26 -24.07
N ASP A 334 19.10 -15.54 -24.16
CA ASP A 334 17.83 -16.04 -23.64
C ASP A 334 17.85 -16.15 -22.11
N LEU A 335 16.73 -15.77 -21.50
CA LEU A 335 16.52 -15.89 -20.06
C LEU A 335 15.86 -17.22 -19.71
N ASN A 336 16.40 -17.91 -18.71
CA ASN A 336 15.72 -19.03 -18.09
C ASN A 336 14.67 -18.55 -17.06
N GLU A 337 13.86 -19.47 -16.52
CA GLU A 337 12.81 -19.12 -15.54
C GLU A 337 13.35 -18.43 -14.28
N ARG A 338 14.52 -18.86 -13.78
CA ARG A 338 15.16 -18.27 -12.59
C ARG A 338 15.52 -16.81 -12.83
N GLU A 339 16.00 -16.49 -14.01
CA GLU A 339 16.40 -15.12 -14.38
C GLU A 339 15.20 -14.22 -14.63
N ILE A 340 14.14 -14.76 -15.26
CA ILE A 340 12.86 -14.06 -15.38
C ILE A 340 12.30 -13.79 -13.98
N ARG A 341 12.41 -14.75 -13.05
CA ARG A 341 11.97 -14.59 -11.66
C ARG A 341 12.71 -13.48 -10.94
N ILE A 342 14.04 -13.47 -11.03
CA ILE A 342 14.90 -12.45 -10.41
C ILE A 342 14.61 -11.07 -10.99
N ALA A 343 14.65 -10.92 -12.32
CA ALA A 343 14.41 -9.66 -12.99
C ALA A 343 12.99 -9.12 -12.73
N GLY A 344 11.97 -9.98 -12.80
CA GLY A 344 10.58 -9.62 -12.53
C GLY A 344 10.34 -9.22 -11.07
N ALA A 345 10.97 -9.92 -10.12
CA ALA A 345 10.88 -9.57 -8.71
C ALA A 345 11.51 -8.19 -8.41
N ILE A 346 12.67 -7.90 -8.98
CA ILE A 346 13.34 -6.60 -8.83
C ILE A 346 12.57 -5.48 -9.55
N ALA A 347 12.05 -5.73 -10.76
CA ALA A 347 11.18 -4.78 -11.44
C ALA A 347 9.97 -4.44 -10.57
N TYR A 348 9.30 -5.44 -9.99
CA TYR A 348 8.17 -5.23 -9.09
C TYR A 348 8.57 -4.50 -7.80
N TRP A 349 9.75 -4.78 -7.23
CA TRP A 349 10.22 -4.07 -6.04
C TRP A 349 10.36 -2.57 -6.28
N CYS A 350 10.79 -2.19 -7.48
CA CYS A 350 10.99 -0.81 -7.89
C CYS A 350 9.68 -0.11 -8.28
N GLU A 351 8.88 -0.71 -9.15
CA GLU A 351 7.72 -0.05 -9.80
C GLU A 351 6.35 -0.52 -9.26
N GLY A 352 6.35 -1.59 -8.45
CA GLY A 352 5.15 -2.20 -7.91
C GLY A 352 4.55 -1.46 -6.71
N ALA A 353 3.26 -1.67 -6.50
CA ALA A 353 2.58 -1.13 -5.33
C ALA A 353 3.05 -1.83 -4.04
N LYS A 354 3.59 -1.04 -3.11
CA LYS A 354 4.02 -1.53 -1.80
C LYS A 354 2.83 -1.71 -0.85
N SER A 355 2.73 -2.88 -0.22
CA SER A 355 1.81 -3.12 0.88
C SER A 355 2.21 -2.25 2.09
N LYS A 356 1.26 -1.53 2.69
CA LYS A 356 1.57 -0.68 3.86
C LYS A 356 1.22 -1.42 5.15
N PRO A 357 2.01 -1.32 6.24
CA PRO A 357 1.71 -1.97 7.52
C PRO A 357 0.30 -1.66 8.04
N TRP A 358 -0.18 -0.43 7.80
CA TRP A 358 -1.51 0.05 8.20
C TRP A 358 -2.63 -0.24 7.19
N ARG A 359 -2.30 -0.71 5.98
CA ARG A 359 -3.26 -1.04 4.91
C ARG A 359 -2.66 -2.08 3.97
N ARG A 360 -2.63 -3.33 4.42
CA ARG A 360 -2.20 -4.47 3.60
C ARG A 360 -3.33 -4.89 2.68
N SER A 361 -3.42 -4.26 1.50
CA SER A 361 -4.34 -4.71 0.45
C SER A 361 -3.82 -5.97 -0.26
N HIS A 362 -2.51 -6.28 -0.14
CA HIS A 362 -1.80 -7.33 -0.90
C HIS A 362 -2.22 -7.35 -2.38
N GLN A 363 -2.51 -6.18 -2.94
CA GLN A 363 -2.86 -6.08 -4.34
C GLN A 363 -1.58 -6.04 -5.13
N MET A 364 -1.45 -6.99 -6.04
CA MET A 364 -0.39 -7.00 -7.03
C MET A 364 -0.76 -5.96 -8.09
N VAL A 365 -0.07 -4.82 -8.06
CA VAL A 365 -0.21 -3.74 -9.04
C VAL A 365 1.17 -3.33 -9.51
N PHE A 366 1.42 -3.40 -10.81
CA PHE A 366 2.64 -2.93 -11.46
C PHE A 366 2.28 -1.81 -12.41
N ALA A 367 3.03 -0.71 -12.42
CA ALA A 367 2.74 0.43 -13.28
C ALA A 367 3.99 0.86 -14.02
N ASN A 368 3.92 0.94 -15.35
CA ASN A 368 5.01 1.50 -16.14
C ASN A 368 4.48 2.18 -17.41
N SER A 369 5.24 3.15 -17.92
CA SER A 369 4.96 3.81 -19.20
C SER A 369 5.77 3.23 -20.36
N ASP A 370 6.80 2.44 -20.07
CA ASP A 370 7.65 1.77 -21.07
C ASP A 370 6.98 0.47 -21.55
N PRO A 371 6.59 0.36 -22.85
CA PRO A 371 5.99 -0.84 -23.41
C PRO A 371 6.83 -2.11 -23.22
N ASP A 372 8.15 -1.99 -23.34
CA ASP A 372 9.05 -3.15 -23.26
C ASP A 372 9.08 -3.72 -21.83
N MET A 373 9.04 -2.83 -20.84
CA MET A 373 8.94 -3.21 -19.44
C MET A 373 7.59 -3.87 -19.13
N ILE A 374 6.49 -3.38 -19.73
CA ILE A 374 5.16 -3.99 -19.58
C ILE A 374 5.13 -5.38 -20.22
N ILE A 375 5.67 -5.56 -21.43
CA ILE A 375 5.75 -6.87 -22.12
C ILE A 375 6.58 -7.86 -21.30
N PHE A 376 7.77 -7.44 -20.84
CA PHE A 376 8.61 -8.25 -19.97
C PHE A 376 7.85 -8.66 -18.69
N PHE A 377 7.14 -7.71 -18.07
CA PHE A 377 6.40 -7.99 -16.86
C PHE A 377 5.22 -8.95 -17.09
N LEU A 378 4.56 -8.91 -18.25
CA LEU A 378 3.56 -9.90 -18.64
C LEU A 378 4.17 -11.31 -18.81
N ARG A 379 5.37 -11.41 -19.41
CA ARG A 379 6.13 -12.68 -19.50
C ARG A 379 6.49 -13.22 -18.10
N PHE A 380 6.86 -12.34 -17.17
CA PHE A 380 7.11 -12.71 -15.78
C PHE A 380 5.84 -13.23 -15.08
N LEU A 381 4.69 -12.58 -15.30
CA LEU A 381 3.40 -13.05 -14.76
C LEU A 381 3.00 -14.42 -15.33
N GLU A 382 3.21 -14.64 -16.62
CA GLU A 382 2.97 -15.93 -17.27
C GLU A 382 3.85 -17.03 -16.69
N MET A 383 5.15 -16.76 -16.45
CA MET A 383 6.05 -17.69 -15.73
C MET A 383 5.54 -17.99 -14.32
N CYS A 384 4.93 -17.02 -13.64
CA CYS A 384 4.31 -17.22 -12.33
C CYS A 384 2.98 -17.99 -12.37
N GLY A 385 2.52 -18.43 -13.55
CA GLY A 385 1.26 -19.14 -13.75
C GLY A 385 0.02 -18.23 -13.72
N ILE A 386 0.18 -16.96 -14.10
CA ILE A 386 -0.95 -16.01 -14.17
C ILE A 386 -1.47 -15.93 -15.60
N ASP A 387 -2.71 -16.36 -15.76
CA ASP A 387 -3.43 -16.28 -17.03
C ASP A 387 -3.85 -14.84 -17.35
N ARG A 388 -4.00 -14.56 -18.64
CA ARG A 388 -4.36 -13.23 -19.17
C ARG A 388 -5.73 -12.74 -18.69
N ASP A 389 -6.67 -13.63 -18.39
CA ASP A 389 -8.02 -13.30 -17.88
C ASP A 389 -8.00 -12.85 -16.41
N GLN A 390 -6.95 -13.18 -15.67
CA GLN A 390 -6.71 -12.72 -14.31
C GLN A 390 -6.15 -11.29 -14.26
N ILE A 391 -5.72 -10.75 -15.41
CA ILE A 391 -5.09 -9.43 -15.54
C ILE A 391 -6.15 -8.40 -15.94
N VAL A 392 -6.23 -7.34 -15.16
CA VAL A 392 -7.05 -6.16 -15.45
C VAL A 392 -6.14 -4.96 -15.52
N VAL A 393 -6.37 -4.09 -16.49
CA VAL A 393 -5.50 -2.94 -16.73
C VAL A 393 -6.24 -1.62 -16.58
N CYS A 394 -5.53 -0.58 -16.20
CA CYS A 394 -6.06 0.77 -16.10
C CYS A 394 -5.01 1.75 -16.63
N ILE A 395 -5.41 2.64 -17.54
CA ILE A 395 -4.50 3.66 -18.06
C ILE A 395 -4.58 4.89 -17.16
N SER A 396 -3.43 5.38 -16.70
CA SER A 396 -3.34 6.71 -16.10
C SER A 396 -2.73 7.69 -17.09
N ILE A 397 -3.51 8.68 -17.48
CA ILE A 397 -3.18 9.60 -18.57
C ILE A 397 -3.64 11.02 -18.24
N HIS A 398 -3.00 12.00 -18.85
CA HIS A 398 -3.36 13.42 -18.68
C HIS A 398 -4.65 13.73 -19.42
N GLU A 399 -5.44 14.69 -18.93
CA GLU A 399 -6.74 15.06 -19.52
C GLU A 399 -6.65 15.58 -20.96
N SER A 400 -5.50 16.11 -21.36
CA SER A 400 -5.25 16.63 -22.71
C SER A 400 -4.90 15.55 -23.74
N ALA A 401 -4.82 14.27 -23.35
CA ALA A 401 -4.36 13.19 -24.20
C ALA A 401 -5.51 12.26 -24.63
N ASP A 402 -5.33 11.60 -25.76
CA ASP A 402 -6.33 10.74 -26.39
C ASP A 402 -6.42 9.37 -25.69
N VAL A 403 -7.47 9.19 -24.89
CA VAL A 403 -7.75 7.94 -24.16
C VAL A 403 -8.05 6.77 -25.11
N PRO A 404 -8.98 6.89 -26.09
CA PRO A 404 -9.18 5.83 -27.09
C PRO A 404 -7.91 5.36 -27.81
N ALA A 405 -7.04 6.29 -28.24
CA ALA A 405 -5.79 5.96 -28.90
C ALA A 405 -4.82 5.26 -27.94
N ALA A 406 -4.72 5.72 -26.70
CA ALA A 406 -3.92 5.05 -25.67
C ALA A 406 -4.41 3.63 -25.36
N GLU A 407 -5.73 3.42 -25.24
CA GLU A 407 -6.28 2.08 -25.05
C GLU A 407 -6.03 1.18 -26.26
N LYS A 408 -6.07 1.72 -27.49
CA LYS A 408 -5.72 0.97 -28.70
C LYS A 408 -4.28 0.53 -28.69
N PHE A 409 -3.38 1.48 -28.45
CA PHE A 409 -1.95 1.22 -28.34
C PHE A 409 -1.65 0.14 -27.29
N TRP A 410 -2.16 0.29 -26.07
CA TRP A 410 -1.91 -0.69 -25.02
C TRP A 410 -2.56 -2.05 -25.27
N ALA A 411 -3.72 -2.11 -25.92
CA ALA A 411 -4.33 -3.38 -26.30
C ALA A 411 -3.48 -4.13 -27.34
N GLU A 412 -2.94 -3.42 -28.33
CA GLU A 412 -2.03 -3.99 -29.33
C GLU A 412 -0.71 -4.46 -28.70
N ILE A 413 -0.10 -3.65 -27.83
CA ILE A 413 1.15 -3.99 -27.12
C ILE A 413 1.00 -5.19 -26.19
N THR A 414 -0.11 -5.27 -25.44
CA THR A 414 -0.28 -6.29 -24.39
C THR A 414 -0.97 -7.55 -24.87
N GLY A 415 -1.69 -7.49 -26.00
CA GLY A 415 -2.58 -8.55 -26.47
C GLY A 415 -3.80 -8.78 -25.59
N LEU A 416 -4.07 -7.90 -24.61
CA LEU A 416 -5.21 -8.05 -23.71
C LEU A 416 -6.51 -7.56 -24.38
N PRO A 417 -7.64 -8.25 -24.16
CA PRO A 417 -8.91 -7.83 -24.73
C PRO A 417 -9.38 -6.51 -24.11
N ARG A 418 -10.16 -5.72 -24.87
CA ARG A 418 -10.73 -4.45 -24.38
C ARG A 418 -11.56 -4.60 -23.11
N SER A 419 -12.17 -5.77 -22.87
CA SER A 419 -12.89 -6.09 -21.64
C SER A 419 -12.01 -6.11 -20.39
N SER A 420 -10.69 -6.25 -20.54
CA SER A 420 -9.72 -6.17 -19.44
C SER A 420 -9.36 -4.73 -19.07
N PHE A 421 -9.73 -3.72 -19.87
CA PHE A 421 -9.44 -2.31 -19.60
C PHE A 421 -10.51 -1.71 -18.70
N GLN A 422 -10.09 -1.23 -17.53
CA GLN A 422 -10.91 -0.42 -16.63
C GLN A 422 -10.91 1.04 -17.08
N LYS A 423 -11.90 1.79 -16.57
CA LYS A 423 -11.99 3.23 -16.78
C LYS A 423 -10.65 3.92 -16.50
N ALA A 424 -10.17 4.70 -17.47
CA ALA A 424 -8.92 5.44 -17.37
C ALA A 424 -8.92 6.44 -16.19
N ALA A 425 -7.78 6.55 -15.52
CA ALA A 425 -7.53 7.47 -14.43
C ALA A 425 -6.96 8.80 -14.97
N ILE A 426 -7.82 9.80 -15.09
CA ILE A 426 -7.49 11.10 -15.67
C ILE A 426 -6.76 12.00 -14.66
N LYS A 427 -5.56 12.45 -15.02
CA LYS A 427 -4.77 13.45 -14.28
C LYS A 427 -5.12 14.87 -14.79
N ARG A 428 -5.66 15.70 -13.90
CA ARG A 428 -6.21 17.05 -14.18
C ARG A 428 -5.26 18.22 -13.86
N HIS A 429 -3.98 17.95 -13.66
CA HIS A 429 -3.01 18.99 -13.33
C HIS A 429 -2.08 19.20 -14.51
N ALA A 430 -2.06 20.43 -15.04
CA ALA A 430 -1.08 20.86 -16.02
C ALA A 430 0.34 20.55 -15.49
N PRO A 431 1.21 19.91 -16.30
CA PRO A 431 2.58 19.66 -15.89
C PRO A 431 3.25 20.97 -15.46
N ARG A 432 3.74 21.04 -14.21
CA ARG A 432 4.47 22.21 -13.66
C ARG A 432 5.82 22.46 -14.34
N THR A 433 6.24 21.54 -15.19
CA THR A 433 7.48 21.57 -15.96
C THR A 433 7.10 21.60 -17.43
N ASP A 434 7.85 22.33 -18.26
CA ASP A 434 7.81 22.23 -19.73
C ASP A 434 8.04 20.78 -20.14
N TRP A 435 6.94 20.03 -20.19
CA TRP A 435 6.94 18.60 -20.37
C TRP A 435 6.78 18.34 -21.86
N SER A 436 7.90 18.02 -22.51
CA SER A 436 7.94 17.66 -23.93
C SER A 436 7.33 16.28 -24.24
N GLY A 437 6.81 15.57 -23.23
CA GLY A 437 6.29 14.21 -23.38
C GLY A 437 4.82 14.12 -23.81
N GLY A 438 4.13 15.25 -24.02
CA GLY A 438 2.70 15.31 -24.38
C GLY A 438 2.40 15.35 -25.87
N GLY A 439 3.38 14.98 -26.71
CA GLY A 439 3.19 14.91 -28.15
C GLY A 439 2.25 13.76 -28.57
N PRO A 440 1.92 13.67 -29.87
CA PRO A 440 0.98 12.69 -30.44
C PRO A 440 1.33 11.19 -30.23
N GLY A 441 2.41 10.85 -29.52
CA GLY A 441 2.78 9.48 -29.13
C GLY A 441 2.67 9.20 -27.62
N TYR A 442 2.03 10.06 -26.83
CA TYR A 442 1.85 9.83 -25.40
C TYR A 442 0.63 8.97 -25.09
N HIS A 443 0.87 7.75 -24.61
CA HIS A 443 -0.19 6.80 -24.27
C HIS A 443 -0.39 6.61 -22.76
N GLY A 444 0.19 7.49 -21.93
CA GLY A 444 0.08 7.40 -20.48
C GLY A 444 0.91 6.26 -19.85
N CYS A 445 0.58 5.94 -18.60
CA CYS A 445 1.17 4.82 -17.86
C CYS A 445 0.12 3.73 -17.68
N LEU A 446 0.51 2.47 -17.95
CA LEU A 446 -0.38 1.33 -17.80
C LEU A 446 -0.21 0.70 -16.42
N PHE A 447 -1.31 0.58 -15.68
CA PHE A 447 -1.37 -0.15 -14.42
C PHE A 447 -1.88 -1.55 -14.68
N LEU A 448 -1.03 -2.55 -14.49
CA LEU A 448 -1.40 -3.98 -14.47
C LEU A 448 -1.86 -4.36 -13.08
N ARG A 449 -3.03 -4.99 -12.95
CA ARG A 449 -3.54 -5.53 -11.69
C ARG A 449 -3.90 -7.00 -11.85
N VAL A 450 -3.34 -7.84 -10.99
CA VAL A 450 -3.70 -9.27 -10.92
C VAL A 450 -4.84 -9.47 -9.93
N ARG A 451 -5.96 -10.02 -10.40
CA ARG A 451 -7.10 -10.41 -9.54
C ARG A 451 -6.62 -11.50 -8.58
N ARG A 452 -6.99 -11.39 -7.30
CA ARG A 452 -6.59 -12.35 -6.25
C ARG A 452 -5.06 -12.52 -6.11
N GLY A 453 -4.26 -11.54 -6.55
CA GLY A 453 -2.79 -11.61 -6.57
C GLY A 453 -2.07 -11.50 -5.21
N ALA A 454 -2.74 -11.76 -4.08
CA ALA A 454 -2.14 -11.58 -2.75
C ALA A 454 -1.03 -12.58 -2.44
N ALA A 455 -1.21 -13.84 -2.83
CA ALA A 455 -0.18 -14.87 -2.70
C ALA A 455 1.01 -14.56 -3.61
N LEU A 456 0.74 -14.22 -4.87
CA LEU A 456 1.76 -13.80 -5.83
C LEU A 456 2.57 -12.60 -5.30
N TYR A 457 1.90 -11.57 -4.78
CA TYR A 457 2.56 -10.41 -4.18
C TYR A 457 3.57 -10.82 -3.10
N ARG A 458 3.22 -11.74 -2.21
CA ARG A 458 4.12 -12.21 -1.14
C ARG A 458 5.30 -13.02 -1.69
N ARG A 459 5.07 -13.89 -2.69
CA ARG A 459 6.17 -14.60 -3.37
C ARG A 459 7.14 -13.62 -4.03
N ILE A 460 6.62 -12.62 -4.72
CA ILE A 460 7.44 -11.57 -5.35
C ILE A 460 8.22 -10.78 -4.29
N GLU A 461 7.57 -10.41 -3.19
CA GLU A 461 8.23 -9.72 -2.06
C GLU A 461 9.37 -10.58 -1.51
N GLY A 462 9.15 -11.88 -1.32
CA GLY A 462 10.16 -12.85 -0.88
C GLY A 462 11.32 -12.97 -1.86
N TRP A 463 11.05 -13.20 -3.14
CA TRP A 463 12.09 -13.28 -4.18
C TRP A 463 12.93 -12.00 -4.24
N ALA A 464 12.33 -10.82 -4.17
CA ALA A 464 13.08 -9.56 -4.15
C ALA A 464 13.97 -9.44 -2.91
N ARG A 465 13.47 -9.84 -1.73
CA ARG A 465 14.27 -9.92 -0.50
C ARG A 465 15.42 -10.90 -0.63
N GLY A 466 15.18 -12.09 -1.16
CA GLY A 466 16.22 -13.09 -1.40
C GLY A 466 17.34 -12.56 -2.30
N VAL A 467 16.99 -11.84 -3.37
CA VAL A 467 17.99 -11.21 -4.25
C VAL A 467 18.81 -10.15 -3.51
N MET A 468 18.16 -9.29 -2.73
CA MET A 468 18.84 -8.24 -1.96
C MET A 468 19.71 -8.81 -0.83
N GLN A 469 19.25 -9.83 -0.12
CA GLN A 469 20.01 -10.52 0.93
C GLN A 469 21.25 -11.21 0.35
N ALA A 470 21.10 -11.95 -0.76
CA ALA A 470 22.22 -12.59 -1.45
C ALA A 470 23.26 -11.58 -1.96
N SER A 471 22.85 -10.34 -2.22
CA SER A 471 23.74 -9.25 -2.65
C SER A 471 24.53 -8.59 -1.51
N ARG A 472 24.08 -8.73 -0.25
CA ARG A 472 24.78 -8.16 0.93
C ARG A 472 25.96 -9.02 1.40
N GLY A 473 25.92 -10.33 1.21
CA GLY A 473 26.93 -11.27 1.74
C GLY A 473 28.22 -11.41 0.93
N ALA A 474 28.30 -10.83 -0.27
CA ALA A 474 29.46 -10.93 -1.15
C ALA A 474 30.22 -9.60 -1.20
N SER A 475 31.55 -9.65 -1.22
CA SER A 475 32.45 -8.49 -1.27
C SER A 475 31.95 -7.44 -2.29
N ALA A 476 31.37 -6.36 -1.77
CA ALA A 476 31.09 -5.16 -2.54
C ALA A 476 32.43 -4.50 -2.90
N PRO A 477 32.48 -3.62 -3.93
CA PRO A 477 33.73 -2.94 -4.30
C PRO A 477 34.23 -2.01 -3.19
N VAL A 478 33.38 -1.75 -2.20
CA VAL A 478 33.68 -0.99 -0.99
C VAL A 478 33.47 -1.93 0.20
N GLY A 479 34.33 -1.83 1.23
CA GLY A 479 34.52 -2.83 2.29
C GLY A 479 33.25 -3.55 2.78
N GLY A 480 33.41 -4.84 3.13
CA GLY A 480 32.35 -5.80 3.41
C GLY A 480 31.09 -5.22 4.05
N LEU A 481 29.95 -5.37 3.35
CA LEU A 481 28.64 -4.94 3.81
C LEU A 481 28.27 -5.72 5.07
N VAL A 482 27.98 -5.02 6.17
CA VAL A 482 27.48 -5.64 7.41
C VAL A 482 25.97 -5.80 7.31
N PRO A 483 25.37 -6.91 7.77
CA PRO A 483 23.91 -7.05 7.81
C PRO A 483 23.30 -5.95 8.68
N VAL A 484 22.58 -5.01 8.07
CA VAL A 484 21.73 -4.08 8.80
C VAL A 484 20.44 -4.81 9.14
N ASP A 485 20.17 -4.99 10.42
CA ASP A 485 18.98 -5.65 10.92
C ASP A 485 17.72 -4.88 10.49
N GLU A 486 16.91 -5.51 9.62
CA GLU A 486 15.65 -4.94 9.13
C GLU A 486 14.53 -5.01 10.19
N THR A 487 14.79 -5.55 11.37
CA THR A 487 13.85 -5.56 12.50
C THR A 487 13.87 -4.25 13.30
N VAL A 488 13.74 -3.12 12.61
CA VAL A 488 13.26 -1.91 13.30
C VAL A 488 11.77 -2.09 13.57
N GLU A 489 11.46 -2.75 14.69
CA GLU A 489 10.17 -2.62 15.36
C GLU A 489 9.83 -1.11 15.45
N PRO A 490 8.61 -0.67 15.12
CA PRO A 490 8.16 0.66 15.47
C PRO A 490 7.92 0.68 17.00
N VAL A 491 9.00 0.79 17.77
CA VAL A 491 8.95 1.02 19.21
C VAL A 491 8.53 2.46 19.45
N GLY A 492 7.55 2.63 20.33
CA GLY A 492 7.36 3.87 21.09
C GLY A 492 6.21 4.76 20.64
N SER A 493 4.98 4.32 20.86
CA SER A 493 3.95 5.25 21.35
C SER A 493 4.34 5.64 22.77
N GLU A 494 5.12 6.70 22.94
CA GLU A 494 5.45 7.20 24.27
C GLU A 494 4.22 7.81 24.93
N SER A 495 3.97 7.29 26.13
CA SER A 495 3.09 7.81 27.14
C SER A 495 3.40 9.27 27.45
N ARG A 496 2.38 10.13 27.42
CA ARG A 496 2.43 11.40 28.14
C ARG A 496 2.65 11.12 29.63
N ALA A 497 3.82 11.51 30.14
CA ALA A 497 4.01 11.73 31.57
C ALA A 497 3.42 13.10 31.96
N PRO A 498 3.02 13.28 33.23
CA PRO A 498 2.10 14.33 33.66
C PRO A 498 2.79 15.69 33.83
N THR A 499 2.08 16.75 33.48
CA THR A 499 2.42 18.13 33.79
C THR A 499 2.31 18.34 35.30
N THR A 500 3.44 18.48 35.99
CA THR A 500 3.48 19.04 37.35
C THR A 500 3.22 20.54 37.27
N MET A 501 2.13 20.96 37.92
CA MET A 501 1.95 22.32 38.42
C MET A 501 2.97 22.59 39.53
N ASP A 502 3.56 23.78 39.51
CA ASP A 502 3.82 24.69 40.65
C ASP A 502 4.32 25.99 39.97
N ALA A 503 3.65 27.15 40.04
CA ALA A 503 3.23 27.96 41.18
C ALA A 503 4.42 28.53 41.98
N GLN A 504 4.61 29.84 41.78
CA GLN A 504 5.54 30.80 42.43
C GLN A 504 6.93 30.96 41.81
#